data_AF-A0A832W7Y2-F1
#
_entry.id   AF-A0A832W7Y2-F1
#
_cell.length_a   1.000
_cell.length_b   1.000
_cell.length_c   1.000
_cell.angle_alpha   90.00
_cell.angle_beta   90.00
_cell.angle_gamma   90.00
#
_symmetry.space_group_name_H-M   'P 1'
#
loop_
_entity.id
_entity.type
_entity.pdbx_description
1 polymer ?
#
loop_
_entity_poly.entity_id
_entity_poly.type
_entity_poly.pdbx_seq_one_letter_code
_entity_poly.pdbx_strand_id
1 'polypeptide(L)'
;MPFPPFHSKPCDRVVEVENAEKAIKLVRNALPLFRVGKPLIKPDGVDVPILYLNFAIDRLHYDPKKERPLPKGCPRSSRAGEVGEIEEKVEKILEEAKILPAAEFREPENCWIVPVAWKSFIILHIRVSADGKEIIPDYRLTEEIRRHGL
;
A
#
# COMPACT_ATOMS: atom_id res chain seq x y z
N MET A 1 8.29 -17.96 11.41
CA MET A 1 7.62 -17.01 12.35
C MET A 1 6.12 -17.20 12.19
N PRO A 2 5.34 -17.35 13.27
CA PRO A 2 3.88 -17.36 13.16
C PRO A 2 3.41 -15.95 12.77
N PHE A 3 2.44 -15.85 11.86
CA PHE A 3 1.81 -14.59 11.49
C PHE A 3 1.12 -13.97 12.72
N PRO A 4 1.10 -12.63 12.87
CA PRO A 4 0.31 -12.01 13.93
C PRO A 4 -1.16 -12.43 13.78
N PRO A 5 -1.87 -12.71 14.88
CA PRO A 5 -3.24 -13.16 14.83
C PRO A 5 -4.12 -12.09 14.17
N PHE A 6 -4.93 -12.49 13.19
CA PHE A 6 -6.05 -11.67 12.73
C PHE A 6 -6.93 -11.41 13.96
N HIS A 7 -7.07 -10.15 14.39
CA HIS A 7 -7.96 -9.81 15.49
C HIS A 7 -9.40 -10.04 15.02
N SER A 8 -9.96 -11.21 15.33
CA SER A 8 -11.35 -11.58 15.03
C SER A 8 -12.35 -11.02 16.06
N LYS A 9 -11.85 -10.30 17.07
CA LYS A 9 -12.69 -9.62 18.06
C LYS A 9 -12.83 -8.16 17.65
N PRO A 10 -14.05 -7.58 17.68
CA PRO A 10 -14.22 -6.14 17.53
C PRO A 10 -13.33 -5.42 18.54
N CYS A 11 -12.81 -4.26 18.16
CA CYS A 11 -11.93 -3.51 19.05
C CYS A 11 -12.69 -3.10 20.31
N ASP A 12 -12.50 -3.82 21.43
CA ASP A 12 -13.03 -3.42 22.75
C ASP A 12 -12.35 -2.14 23.28
N ARG A 13 -11.37 -1.60 22.55
CA ARG A 13 -10.65 -0.36 22.90
C ARG A 13 -11.28 0.83 22.20
N VAL A 14 -11.50 1.90 22.96
CA VAL A 14 -11.92 3.20 22.42
C VAL A 14 -10.88 3.68 21.42
N VAL A 15 -11.32 3.98 20.19
CA VAL A 15 -10.46 4.56 19.15
C VAL A 15 -10.19 6.01 19.51
N GLU A 16 -8.95 6.32 19.88
CA GLU A 16 -8.46 7.69 20.06
C GLU A 16 -8.28 8.35 18.68
N VAL A 17 -9.22 9.21 18.31
CA VAL A 17 -9.26 9.85 16.98
C VAL A 17 -8.05 10.75 16.75
N GLU A 18 -7.45 11.28 17.82
CA GLU A 18 -6.23 12.08 17.80
C GLU A 18 -5.03 11.31 17.23
N ASN A 19 -5.06 9.98 17.27
CA ASN A 19 -4.00 9.14 16.68
C ASN A 19 -4.06 9.11 15.16
N ALA A 20 -5.16 9.54 14.52
CA ALA A 20 -5.24 9.67 13.07
C ALA A 20 -4.20 10.69 12.54
N GLU A 21 -4.02 11.83 13.21
CA GLU A 21 -3.02 12.83 12.82
C GLU A 21 -1.59 12.30 12.96
N LYS A 22 -1.33 11.52 14.01
CA LYS A 22 -0.04 10.84 14.20
C LYS A 22 0.24 9.86 13.06
N ALA A 23 -0.77 9.06 12.68
CA ALA A 23 -0.66 8.14 11.55
C ALA A 23 -0.35 8.87 10.24
N ILE A 24 -1.08 9.96 9.93
CA ILE A 24 -0.83 10.78 8.74
C ILE A 24 0.59 11.35 8.75
N LYS A 25 1.05 11.86 9.90
CA LYS A 25 2.40 12.41 10.06
C LYS A 25 3.48 11.35 9.88
N LEU A 26 3.28 10.16 10.42
CA LEU A 26 4.20 9.03 10.27
C LEU A 26 4.36 8.66 8.79
N VAL A 27 3.25 8.48 8.07
CA VAL A 27 3.30 8.12 6.64
C VAL A 27 3.91 9.25 5.83
N ARG A 28 3.68 10.52 6.18
CA ARG A 28 4.30 11.68 5.51
C ARG A 28 5.81 11.67 5.61
N ASN A 29 6.34 11.33 6.78
CA ASN A 29 7.78 11.24 6.98
C ASN A 29 8.37 9.98 6.31
N ALA A 30 7.60 8.91 6.20
CA ALA A 30 8.04 7.64 5.62
C ALA A 30 7.92 7.57 4.09
N LEU A 31 7.00 8.33 3.48
CA LEU A 31 6.73 8.29 2.04
C LEU A 31 8.00 8.47 1.17
N PRO A 32 8.93 9.41 1.47
CA PRO A 32 10.18 9.54 0.70
C PRO A 32 11.12 8.34 0.79
N LEU A 33 10.88 7.42 1.74
CA LEU A 33 11.68 6.22 1.96
C LEU A 33 11.05 4.97 1.31
N PHE A 34 9.85 5.11 0.74
CA PHE A 34 9.19 4.01 0.05
C PHE A 34 9.92 3.69 -1.24
N ARG A 35 10.01 2.39 -1.56
CA ARG A 35 10.69 1.90 -2.76
C ARG A 35 9.75 1.06 -3.59
N VAL A 36 9.99 1.07 -4.90
CA VAL A 36 9.28 0.19 -5.82
C VAL A 36 9.93 -1.19 -5.76
N GLY A 37 9.10 -2.24 -5.61
CA GLY A 37 9.52 -3.63 -5.69
C GLY A 37 9.27 -4.21 -7.08
N LYS A 38 9.85 -5.39 -7.32
CA LYS A 38 9.70 -6.13 -8.59
C LYS A 38 8.21 -6.33 -8.93
N PRO A 39 7.75 -5.91 -10.13
CA PRO A 39 6.37 -6.10 -10.56
C PRO A 39 5.97 -7.58 -10.57
N LEU A 40 4.80 -7.88 -10.01
CA LEU A 40 4.15 -9.18 -10.03
C LEU A 40 3.16 -9.22 -11.19
N ILE A 41 3.52 -9.96 -12.23
CA ILE A 41 2.70 -10.14 -13.42
C ILE A 41 1.69 -11.24 -13.14
N LYS A 42 0.40 -10.91 -13.22
CA LYS A 42 -0.71 -11.85 -13.00
C LYS A 42 -1.60 -11.90 -14.24
N PRO A 43 -2.38 -12.99 -14.42
CA PRO A 43 -3.31 -13.08 -15.54
C PRO A 43 -4.32 -11.92 -15.59
N ASP A 44 -4.67 -11.37 -14.43
CA ASP A 44 -5.65 -10.30 -14.26
C ASP A 44 -5.05 -8.88 -14.24
N GLY A 45 -3.72 -8.73 -14.23
CA GLY A 45 -3.06 -7.42 -14.28
C GLY A 45 -1.64 -7.41 -13.72
N VAL A 46 -1.09 -6.21 -13.52
CA VAL A 46 0.24 -6.01 -12.93
C VAL A 46 0.09 -5.39 -11.55
N ASP A 47 0.65 -6.07 -10.54
CA ASP A 47 0.81 -5.52 -9.19
C ASP A 47 2.24 -5.05 -9.01
N VAL A 48 2.43 -3.80 -8.60
CA VAL A 48 3.75 -3.26 -8.28
C VAL A 48 3.82 -3.08 -6.76
N PRO A 49 4.61 -3.89 -6.05
CA PRO A 49 4.75 -3.75 -4.62
C PRO A 49 5.42 -2.43 -4.24
N ILE A 50 4.93 -1.80 -3.19
CA ILE A 50 5.60 -0.69 -2.52
C ILE A 50 6.22 -1.21 -1.23
N LEU A 51 7.50 -0.95 -1.05
CA LEU A 51 8.32 -1.48 0.02
C LEU A 51 8.74 -0.38 1.00
N TYR A 52 8.81 -0.73 2.28
CA TYR A 52 9.43 0.07 3.34
C TYR A 52 10.25 -0.86 4.25
N LEU A 53 11.52 -0.53 4.49
CA LEU A 53 12.45 -1.32 5.30
C LEU A 53 12.44 -2.84 4.96
N ASN A 54 12.37 -3.18 3.66
CA ASN A 54 12.31 -4.53 3.09
C ASN A 54 11.00 -5.30 3.26
N PHE A 55 9.94 -4.65 3.73
CA PHE A 55 8.60 -5.22 3.79
C PHE A 55 7.69 -4.55 2.78
N ALA A 56 6.80 -5.33 2.16
CA ALA A 56 5.74 -4.73 1.37
C ALA A 56 4.72 -4.09 2.30
N ILE A 57 4.35 -2.84 2.02
CA ILE A 57 3.36 -2.10 2.81
C ILE A 57 2.02 -2.05 2.09
N ASP A 58 2.04 -2.03 0.76
CA ASP A 58 0.87 -2.13 -0.11
C ASP A 58 1.31 -2.49 -1.55
N ARG A 59 0.33 -2.77 -2.41
CA ARG A 59 0.51 -2.99 -3.85
C ARG A 59 -0.16 -1.88 -4.66
N LEU A 60 0.55 -1.30 -5.61
CA LEU A 60 -0.01 -0.44 -6.64
C LEU A 60 -0.54 -1.30 -7.79
N HIS A 61 -1.79 -1.12 -8.16
CA HIS A 61 -2.33 -1.78 -9.36
C HIS A 61 -1.97 -0.93 -10.58
N TYR A 62 -1.29 -1.52 -11.57
CA TYR A 62 -0.79 -0.81 -12.73
C TYR A 62 -1.48 -1.28 -14.02
N ASP A 63 -1.89 -0.35 -14.87
CA ASP A 63 -2.40 -0.61 -16.21
C ASP A 63 -1.25 -0.41 -17.22
N PRO A 64 -0.60 -1.47 -17.71
CA PRO A 64 0.53 -1.35 -18.62
C PRO A 64 0.14 -0.75 -19.97
N LYS A 65 -1.13 -0.85 -20.39
CA LYS A 65 -1.57 -0.27 -21.67
C LYS A 65 -1.72 1.24 -21.61
N LYS A 66 -2.12 1.75 -20.45
CA LYS A 66 -2.32 3.20 -20.21
C LYS A 66 -1.15 3.85 -19.48
N GLU A 67 -0.14 3.05 -19.12
CA GLU A 67 1.06 3.46 -18.42
C GLU A 67 0.78 4.26 -17.15
N ARG A 68 -0.19 3.81 -16.34
CA ARG A 68 -0.66 4.56 -15.18
C ARG A 68 -1.22 3.65 -14.08
N PRO A 69 -1.26 4.10 -12.82
CA PRO A 69 -1.92 3.35 -11.76
C PRO A 69 -3.43 3.33 -11.96
N LEU A 70 -4.05 2.25 -11.48
CA LEU A 70 -5.50 2.15 -11.33
C LEU A 70 -5.90 2.68 -9.95
N PRO A 71 -7.08 3.32 -9.82
CA PRO A 71 -7.61 3.70 -8.53
C PRO A 71 -7.79 2.50 -7.62
N LYS A 72 -7.51 2.67 -6.32
CA LYS A 72 -7.84 1.67 -5.31
C LYS A 72 -9.34 1.36 -5.35
N GLY A 73 -9.68 0.07 -5.31
CA GLY A 73 -11.04 -0.44 -5.46
C GLY A 73 -11.50 -0.66 -6.91
N CYS A 74 -10.72 -0.22 -7.91
CA CYS A 74 -11.02 -0.52 -9.30
C CYS A 74 -10.69 -1.99 -9.62
N PRO A 75 -11.64 -2.77 -10.19
CA PRO A 75 -11.34 -4.13 -10.64
C PRO A 75 -10.23 -4.13 -11.69
N ARG A 76 -9.35 -5.13 -11.60
CA ARG A 76 -8.30 -5.30 -12.61
C ARG A 76 -8.94 -5.84 -13.89
N SER A 77 -8.70 -5.18 -15.02
CA SER A 77 -9.36 -5.55 -16.28
C SER A 77 -8.38 -5.68 -17.46
N SER A 78 -7.09 -5.51 -17.23
CA SER A 78 -6.08 -5.52 -18.29
C SER A 78 -5.26 -6.81 -18.26
N ARG A 79 -5.34 -7.60 -19.35
CA ARG A 79 -4.35 -8.67 -19.61
C ARG A 79 -2.93 -8.09 -19.52
N ALA A 80 -2.01 -8.84 -18.93
CA ALA A 80 -0.59 -8.50 -18.90
C ALA A 80 -0.11 -8.10 -20.31
N GLY A 81 0.28 -6.85 -20.47
CA GLY A 81 0.94 -6.34 -21.68
C GLY A 81 2.45 -6.49 -21.56
N GLU A 82 3.19 -6.07 -22.58
CA GLU A 82 4.66 -6.03 -22.52
C GLU A 82 5.14 -5.19 -21.33
N VAL A 83 6.08 -5.76 -20.58
CA VAL A 83 6.55 -5.29 -19.28
C VAL A 83 7.91 -4.64 -19.49
N GLY A 84 7.92 -3.45 -20.11
CA GLY A 84 9.11 -2.61 -20.22
C GLY A 84 9.03 -1.44 -19.25
N GLU A 85 10.05 -1.29 -18.39
CA GLU A 85 10.28 -0.10 -17.53
C GLU A 85 9.14 0.26 -16.55
N ILE A 86 8.37 -0.73 -16.09
CA ILE A 86 7.27 -0.48 -15.11
C ILE A 86 7.82 0.12 -13.81
N GLU A 87 8.98 -0.35 -13.34
CA GLU A 87 9.60 0.12 -12.09
C GLU A 87 9.89 1.63 -12.15
N GLU A 88 10.62 2.08 -13.18
CA GLU A 88 10.97 3.50 -13.37
C GLU A 88 9.73 4.40 -13.51
N LYS A 89 8.69 3.92 -14.20
CA LYS A 89 7.43 4.66 -14.34
C LYS A 89 6.73 4.80 -12.99
N VAL A 90 6.70 3.73 -12.20
CA VAL A 90 6.07 3.75 -10.87
C VAL A 90 6.88 4.58 -9.87
N GLU A 91 8.21 4.62 -9.98
CA GLU A 91 9.05 5.50 -9.18
C GLU A 91 8.65 6.98 -9.39
N LYS A 92 8.53 7.42 -10.65
CA LYS A 92 8.06 8.78 -10.98
C LYS A 92 6.65 9.07 -10.45
N ILE A 93 5.75 8.09 -10.54
CA ILE A 93 4.40 8.20 -9.97
C ILE A 93 4.46 8.39 -8.45
N LEU A 94 5.36 7.69 -7.77
CA LEU A 94 5.53 7.76 -6.32
C LEU A 94 6.13 9.10 -5.88
N GLU A 95 7.02 9.69 -6.67
CA GLU A 95 7.56 11.05 -6.46
C GLU A 95 6.45 12.13 -6.54
N GLU A 96 5.48 11.96 -7.44
CA GLU A 96 4.32 12.85 -7.58
C GLU A 96 3.21 12.56 -6.56
N ALA A 97 3.30 11.46 -5.81
CA ALA A 97 2.26 11.02 -4.92
C ALA A 97 2.16 11.90 -3.67
N LYS A 98 0.93 12.12 -3.20
CA LYS A 98 0.63 12.94 -2.02
C LYS A 98 -0.25 12.20 -1.04
N ILE A 99 -0.03 12.45 0.23
CA ILE A 99 -0.90 11.94 1.30
C ILE A 99 -2.11 12.85 1.41
N LEU A 100 -3.30 12.25 1.48
CA LEU A 100 -4.50 12.99 1.81
C LEU A 100 -4.55 13.24 3.32
N PRO A 101 -5.01 14.42 3.79
CA PRO A 101 -5.04 14.78 5.20
C PRO A 101 -6.23 14.14 5.94
N ALA A 102 -6.43 12.84 5.75
CA ALA A 102 -7.48 12.05 6.37
C ALA A 102 -7.02 10.59 6.51
N ALA A 103 -7.53 9.88 7.51
CA ALA A 103 -7.29 8.46 7.69
C ALA A 103 -8.61 7.73 8.00
N GLU A 104 -8.76 6.51 7.50
CA GLU A 104 -9.90 5.64 7.77
C GLU A 104 -9.48 4.58 8.81
N PHE A 105 -10.22 4.42 9.90
CA PHE A 105 -9.96 3.32 10.84
C PHE A 105 -10.61 2.03 10.32
N ARG A 106 -9.87 0.92 10.23
CA ARG A 106 -10.35 -0.34 9.66
C ARG A 106 -10.08 -1.56 10.52
N GLU A 107 -11.11 -2.40 10.61
CA GLU A 107 -11.07 -3.79 11.07
C GLU A 107 -10.65 -4.73 9.91
N PRO A 108 -10.14 -5.95 10.21
CA PRO A 108 -9.90 -6.54 11.53
C PRO A 108 -8.59 -6.09 12.20
N GLU A 109 -7.65 -5.48 11.47
CA GLU A 109 -6.33 -5.16 12.03
C GLU A 109 -6.33 -4.03 13.06
N ASN A 110 -7.47 -3.34 13.27
CA ASN A 110 -7.60 -2.20 14.17
C ASN A 110 -6.51 -1.17 13.89
N CYS A 111 -6.49 -0.67 12.66
CA CYS A 111 -5.43 0.17 12.14
C CYS A 111 -5.99 1.39 11.41
N TRP A 112 -5.18 2.46 11.37
CA TRP A 112 -5.45 3.61 10.51
C TRP A 112 -4.96 3.32 9.10
N ILE A 113 -5.83 3.53 8.12
CA ILE A 113 -5.49 3.56 6.72
C ILE A 113 -5.23 5.00 6.32
N VAL A 114 -4.00 5.30 5.97
CA VAL A 114 -3.61 6.58 5.39
C VAL A 114 -3.59 6.43 3.87
N PRO A 115 -4.49 7.12 3.14
CA PRO A 115 -4.55 7.04 1.70
C PRO A 115 -3.49 7.92 1.05
N VAL A 116 -2.78 7.34 0.08
CA VAL A 116 -1.85 8.05 -0.79
C VAL A 116 -2.50 8.18 -2.15
N ALA A 117 -2.58 9.41 -2.64
CA ALA A 117 -3.18 9.76 -3.91
C ALA A 117 -2.13 10.14 -4.94
N TRP A 118 -2.40 9.79 -6.19
CA TRP A 118 -1.71 10.35 -7.35
C TRP A 118 -2.73 11.11 -8.18
N LYS A 119 -2.39 12.35 -8.55
CA LYS A 119 -3.34 13.31 -9.14
C LYS A 119 -4.60 13.48 -8.28
N SER A 120 -5.73 12.92 -8.69
CA SER A 120 -7.05 13.07 -8.08
C SER A 120 -7.65 11.76 -7.56
N PHE A 121 -6.87 10.67 -7.45
CA PHE A 121 -7.38 9.39 -6.98
C PHE A 121 -6.37 8.64 -6.10
N ILE A 122 -6.89 7.77 -5.24
CA ILE A 122 -6.09 6.98 -4.28
C ILE A 122 -5.43 5.82 -5.00
N ILE A 123 -4.13 5.65 -4.79
CA ILE A 123 -3.30 4.59 -5.38
C ILE A 123 -2.69 3.65 -4.34
N LEU A 124 -2.61 4.05 -3.06
CA LEU A 124 -2.13 3.22 -1.96
C LEU A 124 -2.96 3.43 -0.69
N HIS A 125 -3.05 2.39 0.13
CA HIS A 125 -3.61 2.36 1.48
C HIS A 125 -2.52 1.91 2.45
N ILE A 126 -1.90 2.86 3.14
CA ILE A 126 -0.83 2.55 4.10
C ILE A 126 -1.47 2.28 5.46
N ARG A 127 -1.23 1.09 6.00
CA ARG A 127 -1.69 0.70 7.34
C ARG A 127 -0.75 1.22 8.42
N VAL A 128 -1.34 1.79 9.47
CA VAL A 128 -0.63 2.28 10.65
C VAL A 128 -1.32 1.75 11.91
N SER A 129 -0.55 1.39 12.93
CA SER A 129 -1.07 0.94 14.23
C SER A 129 -2.11 1.89 14.82
N ALA A 130 -3.03 1.37 15.64
CA ALA A 130 -4.09 2.17 16.28
C ALA A 130 -3.57 3.40 17.05
N ASP A 131 -2.37 3.29 17.62
CA ASP A 131 -1.71 4.37 18.37
C ASP A 131 -0.89 5.34 17.48
N GLY A 132 -0.85 5.11 16.17
CA GLY A 132 -0.23 5.98 15.18
C GLY A 132 1.30 5.92 15.14
N LYS A 133 1.93 4.89 15.73
CA LYS A 133 3.39 4.83 15.90
C LYS A 133 4.12 3.97 14.87
N GLU A 134 3.46 2.98 14.28
CA GLU A 134 4.13 1.98 13.45
C GLU A 134 3.39 1.73 12.13
N ILE A 135 4.12 1.68 11.01
CA ILE A 135 3.57 1.22 9.75
C ILE A 135 3.45 -0.31 9.80
N ILE A 136 2.27 -0.82 9.49
CA ILE A 136 1.99 -2.26 9.51
C ILE A 136 2.27 -2.85 8.11
N PRO A 137 3.19 -3.81 7.99
CA PRO A 137 3.44 -4.50 6.74
C PRO A 137 2.25 -5.28 6.20
N ASP A 138 2.17 -5.40 4.88
CA ASP A 138 1.46 -6.48 4.21
C ASP A 138 2.31 -7.74 4.21
N TYR A 139 2.19 -8.53 5.28
CA TYR A 139 2.89 -9.81 5.38
C TYR A 139 2.50 -10.80 4.29
N ARG A 140 1.24 -10.80 3.83
CA ARG A 140 0.81 -11.71 2.75
C ARG A 140 1.49 -11.33 1.43
N LEU A 141 1.52 -10.04 1.10
CA LEU A 141 2.24 -9.54 -0.07
C LEU A 141 3.76 -9.72 0.07
N THR A 142 4.30 -9.51 1.26
CA THR A 142 5.73 -9.72 1.51
C THR A 142 6.14 -11.16 1.22
N GLU A 143 5.36 -12.13 1.70
CA GLU A 143 5.60 -13.55 1.40
C GLU A 143 5.38 -13.89 -0.08
N GLU A 144 4.38 -13.27 -0.73
CA GLU A 144 4.16 -13.39 -2.17
C GLU A 144 5.40 -12.94 -2.97
N ILE A 145 5.95 -11.77 -2.66
CA ILE A 145 7.17 -11.26 -3.28
C ILE A 145 8.35 -12.17 -3.00
N ARG A 146 8.51 -12.68 -1.79
CA ARG A 146 9.62 -13.60 -1.47
C ARG A 146 9.54 -14.92 -2.25
N ARG A 147 8.33 -15.41 -2.52
CA ARG A 147 8.12 -16.64 -3.30
C ARG A 147 8.33 -16.44 -4.80
N HIS A 148 7.94 -15.27 -5.32
CA HIS A 148 8.00 -14.95 -6.74
C HIS A 148 9.18 -14.03 -7.12
N GLY A 149 10.02 -13.68 -6.14
CA GLY A 149 11.10 -12.70 -6.25
C GLY A 149 12.42 -13.23 -6.79
N LEU A 150 12.44 -14.44 -7.37
CA LEU A 150 13.49 -14.91 -8.28
C LEU A 150 13.08 -14.58 -9.71
#